data_AF-A0A8J4W4P4-F1
#
_entry.id   AF-A0A8J4W4P4-F1
#
_cell.length_a   1.000
_cell.length_b   1.000
_cell.length_c   1.000
_cell.angle_alpha   90.00
_cell.angle_beta   90.00
_cell.angle_gamma   90.00
#
_symmetry.space_group_name_H-M   'P 1'
#
loop_
_entity.id
_entity.type
_entity.pdbx_description
1 polymer ?
#
loop_
_entity_poly.entity_id
_entity_poly.type
_entity_poly.pdbx_seq_one_letter_code
_entity_poly.pdbx_strand_id
1 'polypeptide(L)'
;MPLYRGTIHPLVPNIAFVGYLESVSNLHTSELRSIWLGRLVDEKFKLPSVEKMIEQTNKEMAVSKRTTRFYKRHCISTFSINHSDEICEEMGWNSWRKKNWISEAFSPYGSQDYI
;
A
#
# COMPACT_ATOMS: atom_id res chain seq x y z
N MET A 1 11.46 -8.49 -3.85
CA MET A 1 10.41 -9.53 -3.77
C MET A 1 9.10 -8.95 -4.32
N PRO A 2 8.39 -9.62 -5.24
CA PRO A 2 7.13 -9.11 -5.80
C PRO A 2 5.98 -9.33 -4.81
N LEU A 3 5.68 -8.32 -4.00
CA LEU A 3 4.59 -8.36 -3.02
C LEU A 3 3.43 -7.46 -3.44
N TYR A 4 2.23 -8.01 -3.51
CA TYR A 4 0.99 -7.26 -3.67
C TYR A 4 0.77 -6.35 -2.46
N ARG A 5 0.54 -5.05 -2.72
CA ARG A 5 0.50 -3.97 -1.71
C ARG A 5 1.70 -3.96 -0.77
N GLY A 6 2.81 -4.55 -1.21
CA GLY A 6 3.98 -4.68 -0.37
C GLY A 6 3.87 -5.66 0.80
N THR A 7 2.80 -6.47 0.82
CA THR A 7 2.43 -7.30 1.97
C THR A 7 2.30 -8.77 1.61
N ILE A 8 1.59 -9.14 0.55
CA ILE A 8 1.26 -10.54 0.23
C ILE A 8 2.03 -11.02 -0.99
N HIS A 9 2.57 -12.23 -0.94
CA HIS A 9 3.14 -12.85 -2.12
C HIS A 9 2.03 -13.52 -2.96
N PRO A 10 1.76 -13.10 -4.21
CA PRO A 10 0.59 -13.56 -4.97
C PRO A 10 0.49 -15.08 -5.16
N LEU A 11 1.62 -15.77 -5.21
CA LEU A 11 1.71 -17.21 -5.46
C LEU A 11 1.84 -18.07 -4.19
N VAL A 12 2.01 -17.44 -3.02
CA VAL A 12 2.21 -18.17 -1.76
C VAL A 12 1.07 -17.77 -0.81
N PRO A 13 0.03 -18.60 -0.68
CA PRO A 13 -1.13 -18.26 0.13
C PRO A 13 -0.78 -18.27 1.62
N ASN A 14 -1.59 -17.56 2.41
CA ASN A 14 -1.53 -17.55 3.89
C ASN A 14 -0.20 -17.08 4.49
N ILE A 15 0.60 -16.33 3.72
CA ILE A 15 1.82 -15.69 4.20
C ILE A 15 1.76 -14.20 3.84
N ALA A 16 2.04 -13.36 4.83
CA ALA A 16 2.14 -11.92 4.70
C ALA A 16 3.45 -11.41 5.31
N PHE A 17 3.97 -10.33 4.74
CA PHE A 17 5.20 -9.67 5.15
C PHE A 17 4.87 -8.23 5.51
N VAL A 18 5.18 -7.82 6.74
CA VAL A 18 5.06 -6.43 7.18
C VAL A 18 6.47 -5.91 7.50
N GLY A 19 6.78 -4.69 7.04
CA GLY A 19 8.09 -4.07 7.25
C GLY A 19 9.20 -4.45 6.25
N TYR A 20 8.92 -5.32 5.26
CA TYR A 20 9.90 -5.62 4.19
C TYR A 20 10.17 -4.41 3.29
N LEU A 21 9.14 -3.61 3.01
CA LEU A 21 9.26 -2.39 2.23
C LEU A 21 9.49 -1.19 3.16
N GLU A 22 10.62 -0.53 2.94
CA GLU A 22 10.99 0.76 3.50
C GLU A 22 10.36 1.90 2.68
N SER A 23 10.02 2.99 3.36
CA SER A 23 9.48 4.22 2.80
C SER A 23 10.06 5.44 3.51
N VAL A 24 9.52 6.62 3.20
CA VAL A 24 9.84 7.87 3.92
C VAL A 24 9.41 7.82 5.39
N SER A 25 8.38 7.03 5.72
CA SER A 25 7.90 6.82 7.09
C SER A 25 7.50 5.37 7.29
N ASN A 26 8.45 4.55 7.74
CA ASN A 26 8.27 3.11 7.92
C ASN A 26 7.19 2.76 8.96
N LEU A 27 7.06 3.58 10.01
CA LEU A 27 6.08 3.35 11.07
C LEU A 27 4.66 3.45 10.52
N HIS A 28 4.37 4.55 9.82
CA HIS A 28 3.06 4.80 9.22
C HIS A 28 2.67 3.72 8.20
N THR A 29 3.60 3.34 7.31
CA THR A 29 3.30 2.33 6.28
C THR A 29 3.13 0.94 6.87
N SER A 30 3.88 0.62 7.94
CA SER A 30 3.73 -0.67 8.64
C SER A 30 2.43 -0.74 9.42
N GLU A 31 2.00 0.37 10.04
CA GLU A 31 0.72 0.48 10.73
C GLU A 31 -0.45 0.27 9.76
N LEU A 32 -0.51 1.03 8.67
CA LEU A 32 -1.59 0.92 7.68
C LEU A 32 -1.68 -0.48 7.07
N ARG A 33 -0.54 -1.10 6.74
CA ARG A 33 -0.50 -2.49 6.23
C ARG A 33 -0.92 -3.51 7.28
N SER A 34 -0.61 -3.28 8.55
CA SER A 34 -1.05 -4.16 9.64
C SER A 34 -2.56 -4.10 9.80
N ILE A 35 -3.17 -2.91 9.70
CA ILE A 35 -4.63 -2.75 9.71
C ILE A 35 -5.25 -3.45 8.49
N TRP A 36 -4.72 -3.22 7.28
CA TRP A 36 -5.19 -3.87 6.06
C TRP A 36 -5.11 -5.39 6.15
N LEU A 37 -3.99 -5.92 6.66
CA LEU A 37 -3.81 -7.35 6.85
C LEU A 37 -4.78 -7.92 7.90
N GLY A 38 -4.97 -7.23 9.03
CA GLY A 38 -5.93 -7.63 10.05
C GLY A 38 -7.35 -7.69 9.50
N ARG A 39 -7.75 -6.70 8.71
CA ARG A 39 -9.05 -6.70 8.02
C ARG A 39 -9.20 -7.79 6.98
N LEU A 40 -8.11 -8.16 6.30
CA LEU A 40 -8.10 -9.29 5.38
C LEU A 40 -8.32 -10.62 6.13
N VAL A 41 -7.62 -10.82 7.25
CA VAL A 41 -7.75 -12.00 8.12
C VAL A 41 -9.16 -12.10 8.70
N ASP A 42 -9.77 -10.97 9.08
CA ASP A 42 -11.17 -10.86 9.51
C ASP A 42 -12.19 -10.96 8.37
N GLU A 43 -11.74 -11.29 7.15
CA GLU A 43 -12.55 -11.41 5.94
C GLU A 43 -13.41 -10.19 5.60
N LYS A 44 -12.99 -8.98 6.00
CA LYS A 44 -13.72 -7.73 5.71
C LYS A 44 -13.67 -7.33 4.23
N PHE A 45 -12.71 -7.88 3.49
CA PHE A 45 -12.61 -7.79 2.05
C PHE A 45 -11.92 -9.05 1.51
N LYS A 46 -11.91 -9.21 0.17
CA LYS A 46 -11.23 -10.34 -0.49
C LYS A 46 -10.16 -9.80 -1.43
N LEU A 47 -9.05 -10.53 -1.53
CA LEU A 47 -8.01 -10.22 -2.50
C LEU A 47 -8.53 -10.39 -3.93
N PRO A 48 -8.00 -9.62 -4.89
CA PRO A 48 -8.27 -9.87 -6.30
C PRO A 48 -7.62 -11.18 -6.76
N SER A 49 -7.88 -11.57 -8.02
CA SER A 49 -7.26 -12.77 -8.59
C SER A 49 -5.73 -12.67 -8.61
N VAL A 50 -5.06 -13.82 -8.63
CA VAL A 50 -3.59 -13.91 -8.64
C VAL A 50 -3.00 -13.15 -9.83
N GLU A 51 -3.65 -13.24 -11.00
CA GLU A 51 -3.22 -12.53 -12.21
C GLU A 51 -3.22 -11.02 -12.00
N LYS A 52 -4.29 -10.47 -11.42
CA LYS A 52 -4.40 -9.04 -11.11
C LYS A 52 -3.36 -8.60 -10.08
N MET A 53 -3.12 -9.42 -9.05
CA MET A 53 -2.08 -9.14 -8.06
C MET A 53 -0.69 -9.08 -8.69
N ILE A 54 -0.37 -10.00 -9.61
CA ILE A 54 0.90 -10.03 -10.35
C ILE A 54 1.02 -8.82 -11.27
N GLU A 55 -0.04 -8.51 -12.02
CA GLU A 55 -0.09 -7.36 -12.93
C GLU A 55 0.19 -6.05 -12.19
N GLN A 56 -0.52 -5.80 -11.09
CA GLN A 56 -0.35 -4.60 -10.27
C GLN A 56 1.07 -4.53 -9.67
N THR A 57 1.57 -5.65 -9.13
CA THR A 57 2.93 -5.71 -8.56
C THR A 57 3.99 -5.40 -9.61
N ASN A 58 3.83 -5.91 -10.84
CA ASN A 58 4.73 -5.64 -11.95
C ASN A 58 4.65 -4.18 -12.40
N LYS A 59 3.46 -3.58 -12.42
CA LYS A 59 3.24 -2.17 -12.72
C LYS A 59 3.94 -1.27 -11.72
N GLU A 60 3.76 -1.51 -10.42
CA GLU A 60 4.42 -0.77 -9.34
C GLU A 60 5.95 -0.90 -9.44
N MET A 61 6.45 -2.10 -9.71
CA MET A 61 7.88 -2.33 -9.91
C MET A 61 8.43 -1.60 -11.14
N ALA A 62 7.68 -1.56 -12.24
CA ALA A 62 8.06 -0.84 -13.45
C ALA A 62 8.12 0.68 -13.21
N VAL A 63 7.15 1.22 -12.47
CA VAL A 63 7.16 2.64 -12.06
C VAL A 63 8.37 2.92 -11.18
N SER A 64 8.60 2.13 -10.14
CA SER A 64 9.76 2.28 -9.24
C SER A 64 11.10 2.26 -10.00
N LYS A 65 11.27 1.34 -10.96
CA LYS A 65 12.46 1.29 -11.83
C LYS A 65 12.68 2.57 -12.64
N ARG A 66 11.62 3.27 -13.03
CA ARG A 66 11.68 4.52 -13.79
C ARG A 66 11.91 5.74 -12.91
N THR A 67 11.36 5.75 -11.70
CA THR A 67 11.30 6.95 -10.85
C THR A 67 12.42 7.06 -9.83
N THR A 68 13.01 5.93 -9.41
CA THR A 68 14.03 5.94 -8.35
C THR A 68 15.29 5.18 -8.73
N ARG A 69 16.46 5.76 -8.43
CA ARG A 69 17.76 5.07 -8.51
C ARG A 69 17.89 3.93 -7.49
N PHE A 70 17.03 3.92 -6.48
CA PHE A 70 17.04 2.93 -5.41
C PHE A 70 16.28 1.65 -5.77
N TYR A 71 15.79 1.50 -6.99
CA TYR A 71 15.08 0.27 -7.44
C TYR A 71 15.87 -1.03 -7.23
N LYS A 72 17.23 -0.96 -7.19
CA LYS A 72 18.11 -2.10 -6.89
C LYS A 72 18.03 -2.53 -5.43
N ARG A 73 17.72 -1.61 -4.51
CA ARG A 73 17.29 -1.92 -3.15
C ARG A 73 15.78 -2.16 -3.21
N HIS A 74 15.40 -3.40 -3.52
CA HIS A 74 14.00 -3.83 -3.71
C HIS A 74 13.06 -3.55 -2.51
N CYS A 75 13.59 -3.06 -1.39
CA CYS A 75 12.84 -2.62 -0.22
C CYS A 75 12.41 -1.14 -0.27
N ILE A 76 13.06 -0.25 -1.03
CA ILE A 76 12.79 1.20 -0.93
C ILE A 76 11.68 1.59 -1.91
N SER A 77 10.49 1.87 -1.37
CA SER A 77 9.36 2.43 -2.11
C SER A 77 9.14 3.89 -1.73
N THR A 78 9.07 4.78 -2.73
CA THR A 78 8.53 6.13 -2.55
C THR A 78 7.02 6.01 -2.40
N PHE A 79 6.57 5.70 -1.20
CA PHE A 79 5.15 5.55 -0.87
C PHE A 79 4.40 6.82 -1.30
N SER A 80 3.49 6.68 -2.25
CA SER A 80 2.64 7.78 -2.70
C SER A 80 1.39 7.81 -1.82
N ILE A 81 0.86 9.01 -1.59
CA ILE A 81 -0.45 9.24 -0.95
C ILE A 81 -1.50 8.33 -1.61
N ASN A 82 -1.51 8.29 -2.95
CA ASN A 82 -2.37 7.40 -3.74
C ASN A 82 -2.25 5.91 -3.37
N HIS A 83 -1.07 5.39 -3.05
CA HIS A 83 -0.94 3.98 -2.65
C HIS A 83 -1.57 3.71 -1.27
N SER A 84 -1.45 4.66 -0.33
CA SER A 84 -2.18 4.60 0.94
C SER A 84 -3.68 4.62 0.71
N ASP A 85 -4.15 5.46 -0.21
CA ASP A 85 -5.57 5.63 -0.51
C ASP A 85 -6.15 4.37 -1.17
N GLU A 86 -5.43 3.74 -2.12
CA GLU A 86 -5.81 2.45 -2.71
C GLU A 86 -5.95 1.35 -1.64
N ILE A 87 -5.04 1.30 -0.66
CA ILE A 87 -5.12 0.37 0.47
C ILE A 87 -6.38 0.67 1.31
N CYS A 88 -6.71 1.94 1.53
CA CYS A 88 -7.93 2.35 2.24
C CYS A 88 -9.19 1.94 1.48
N GLU A 89 -9.24 2.19 0.17
CA GLU A 89 -10.38 1.80 -0.67
C GLU A 89 -10.62 0.29 -0.66
N GLU A 90 -9.56 -0.52 -0.70
CA GLU A 90 -9.69 -1.99 -0.58
C GLU A 90 -10.28 -2.43 0.76
N MET A 91 -9.98 -1.70 1.85
CA MET A 91 -10.58 -1.94 3.17
C MET A 91 -12.05 -1.49 3.25
N GLY A 92 -12.58 -0.86 2.21
CA GLY A 92 -13.90 -0.24 2.15
C GLY A 92 -13.96 1.15 2.80
N TRP A 93 -12.82 1.80 3.00
CA TRP A 93 -12.76 3.18 3.49
C TRP A 93 -12.88 4.17 2.33
N ASN A 94 -13.27 5.40 2.64
CA ASN A 94 -13.25 6.48 1.65
C ASN A 94 -11.80 6.71 1.17
N SER A 95 -11.59 7.14 -0.08
CA SER A 95 -10.28 7.66 -0.49
C SER A 95 -10.03 9.05 0.06
N TRP A 96 -11.09 9.84 0.30
CA TRP A 96 -10.92 11.20 0.84
C TRP A 96 -10.52 11.12 2.31
N ARG A 97 -9.39 11.73 2.66
CA ARG A 97 -8.79 11.64 4.00
C ARG A 97 -9.20 12.81 4.90
N LYS A 98 -9.73 13.88 4.31
CA LYS A 98 -10.19 15.09 4.99
C LYS A 98 -11.63 15.42 4.60
N LYS A 99 -12.29 16.17 5.49
CA LYS A 99 -13.74 16.43 5.39
C LYS A 99 -14.12 17.42 4.28
N ASN A 100 -13.20 18.30 3.89
CA ASN A 100 -13.50 19.36 2.91
C ASN A 100 -12.51 19.32 1.75
N TRP A 101 -13.01 19.62 0.55
CA TRP A 101 -12.26 19.49 -0.70
C TRP A 101 -11.02 20.41 -0.76
N ILE A 102 -11.07 21.60 -0.13
CA ILE A 102 -9.94 22.54 -0.11
C ILE A 102 -8.79 21.92 0.71
N SER A 103 -9.08 21.39 1.89
CA SER A 103 -8.10 20.72 2.74
C SER A 103 -7.59 19.45 2.09
N GLU A 104 -8.45 18.69 1.41
CA GLU A 104 -8.05 17.49 0.68
C GLU A 104 -7.03 17.81 -0.43
N ALA A 105 -7.24 18.90 -1.16
CA ALA A 105 -6.36 19.29 -2.25
C ALA A 105 -5.07 20.02 -1.80
N PHE A 106 -5.17 20.87 -0.77
CA PHE A 106 -4.11 21.84 -0.46
C PHE A 106 -3.43 21.65 0.90
N SER A 107 -3.96 20.81 1.80
CA SER A 107 -3.32 20.59 3.11
C SER A 107 -2.46 19.32 3.10
N PRO A 108 -1.41 19.26 3.94
CA PRO A 108 -0.54 18.09 3.97
C PRO A 108 -1.28 16.85 4.47
N TYR A 109 -0.96 15.70 3.88
CA TYR A 109 -1.43 14.40 4.34
C TYR A 109 -0.48 13.90 5.43
N GLY A 110 -1.05 13.50 6.57
CA GLY A 110 -0.32 12.94 7.70
C GLY A 110 -0.88 11.58 8.10
N SER A 111 -0.14 10.86 8.95
CA SER A 111 -0.53 9.52 9.40
C SER A 111 -1.90 9.51 10.10
N GLN A 112 -2.25 10.59 10.81
CA GLN A 112 -3.53 10.72 11.50
C GLN A 112 -4.73 10.79 10.55
N ASP A 113 -4.53 11.15 9.28
CA ASP A 113 -5.60 11.17 8.28
C ASP A 113 -5.99 9.73 7.82
N TYR A 114 -5.22 8.71 8.22
CA TYR A 114 -5.39 7.30 7.83
C TYR A 114 -5.71 6.36 9.01
N ILE A 115 -5.95 6.91 10.21
CA ILE A 115 -6.30 6.17 11.43
C ILE A 115 -7.79 6.31 11.72
#